data_AF-A0A2E2AFX1-F1
#
_entry.id   AF-A0A2E2AFX1-F1
#
_cell.length_a   1.000
_cell.length_b   1.000
_cell.length_c   1.000
_cell.angle_alpha   90.00
_cell.angle_beta   90.00
_cell.angle_gamma   90.00
#
_symmetry.space_group_name_H-M   'P 1'
#
loop_
_entity.id
_entity.type
_entity.pdbx_description
1 polymer ?
#
loop_
_entity_poly.entity_id
_entity_poly.type
_entity_poly.pdbx_seq_one_letter_code
_entity_poly.pdbx_strand_id
1 'polypeptide(L)'
;MILGLEDIPGGTSFASFLVWLALSGLYYLVCYLAVLNVLDDLTQNSLFKFPAMLGAAIPSAGLMAVFHYKPFVLGILMCVMNFYRIRAISTSEKWKGVKINQSLFYLSSYAYIFLLILLAFYFPTLDLSEK
;
A
#
# COMPACT_ATOMS: atom_id res chain seq x y z
N MET A 1 -26.53 31.47 14.63
CA MET A 1 -25.86 31.24 13.35
C MET A 1 -24.57 30.51 13.67
N ILE A 2 -24.56 29.18 13.54
CA ILE A 2 -23.34 28.37 13.71
C ILE A 2 -22.53 28.64 12.45
N LEU A 3 -21.29 29.14 12.57
CA LEU A 3 -20.43 29.36 11.40
C LEU A 3 -20.32 28.04 10.62
N GLY A 4 -20.71 28.07 9.35
CA GLY A 4 -20.46 26.96 8.45
C GLY A 4 -18.97 26.80 8.25
N LEU A 5 -18.49 25.59 7.95
CA LEU A 5 -17.08 25.36 7.63
C LEU A 5 -16.62 26.15 6.39
N GLU A 6 -17.59 26.60 5.60
CA GLU A 6 -17.47 27.52 4.47
C GLU A 6 -17.24 29.00 4.85
N ASP A 7 -17.57 29.41 6.08
CA ASP A 7 -17.36 30.79 6.58
C ASP A 7 -15.94 31.00 7.14
N ILE A 8 -15.16 29.93 7.31
CA ILE A 8 -13.76 29.99 7.76
C ILE A 8 -12.87 30.04 6.51
N PRO A 9 -12.03 31.08 6.31
CA PRO A 9 -11.11 31.13 5.18
C PRO A 9 -10.16 29.91 5.24
N GLY A 10 -10.32 28.99 4.26
CA GLY A 10 -9.57 27.73 4.19
C GLY A 10 -10.16 26.54 4.95
N GLY A 11 -11.32 26.68 5.60
CA GLY A 11 -11.97 25.59 6.36
C GLY A 11 -12.35 24.38 5.50
N THR A 12 -12.85 24.63 4.28
CA THR A 12 -13.15 23.58 3.30
C THR A 12 -11.88 22.85 2.84
N SER A 13 -10.79 23.57 2.58
CA SER A 13 -9.50 22.98 2.21
C SER A 13 -8.90 22.12 3.33
N PHE A 14 -9.05 22.53 4.59
CA PHE A 14 -8.60 21.74 5.74
C PHE A 14 -9.39 20.43 5.89
N ALA A 15 -10.71 20.46 5.74
CA ALA A 15 -11.52 19.24 5.73
C ALA A 15 -11.16 18.31 4.57
N SER A 16 -10.98 18.83 3.35
CA SER A 16 -10.53 18.02 2.21
C SER A 16 -9.16 17.37 2.47
N PHE A 17 -8.24 18.07 3.13
CA PHE A 17 -6.95 17.51 3.53
C PHE A 17 -7.10 16.37 4.55
N LEU A 18 -7.93 16.55 5.59
CA LEU A 18 -8.18 15.50 6.59
C LEU A 18 -8.82 14.25 5.97
N VAL A 19 -9.79 14.45 5.08
CA VAL A 19 -10.43 13.36 4.33
C VAL A 19 -9.40 12.62 3.48
N TRP A 20 -8.60 13.35 2.70
CA TRP A 20 -7.51 12.78 1.91
C TRP A 20 -6.50 11.99 2.76
N LEU A 21 -6.12 12.54 3.93
CA LEU A 21 -5.19 11.90 4.86
C LEU A 21 -5.78 10.62 5.46
N ALA A 22 -7.05 10.63 5.88
CA ALA A 22 -7.74 9.47 6.42
C ALA A 22 -7.88 8.35 5.37
N LEU A 23 -8.28 8.71 4.15
CA LEU A 23 -8.39 7.80 3.00
C LEU A 23 -7.03 7.19 2.63
N SER A 24 -5.97 8.01 2.57
CA SER A 24 -4.60 7.54 2.32
C SER A 24 -4.11 6.60 3.42
N GLY A 25 -4.42 6.91 4.68
CA GLY A 25 -4.12 6.05 5.83
C GLY A 25 -4.85 4.71 5.74
N LEU A 26 -6.14 4.71 5.39
CA LEU A 26 -6.94 3.51 5.20
C LEU A 26 -6.39 2.64 4.07
N TYR A 27 -6.04 3.27 2.94
CA TYR A 27 -5.40 2.59 1.82
C TYR A 27 -4.09 1.93 2.25
N TYR A 28 -3.23 2.64 3.00
CA TYR A 28 -1.99 2.09 3.51
C TYR A 28 -2.22 0.90 4.48
N LEU A 29 -3.21 0.97 5.36
CA LEU A 29 -3.53 -0.12 6.27
C LEU A 29 -4.00 -1.37 5.53
N VAL A 30 -4.91 -1.21 4.55
CA VAL A 30 -5.52 -2.34 3.85
C VAL A 30 -4.61 -2.86 2.75
N CYS A 31 -4.24 -2.01 1.79
CA CYS A 31 -3.52 -2.42 0.59
C CYS A 31 -2.05 -2.74 0.87
N TYR A 32 -1.41 -2.07 1.84
CA TYR A 32 -0.03 -2.37 2.18
C TYR A 32 0.07 -3.33 3.38
N LEU A 33 -0.34 -2.90 4.58
CA LEU A 33 -0.12 -3.71 5.79
C LEU A 33 -0.88 -5.03 5.79
N ALA A 34 -2.18 -5.02 5.49
CA ALA A 34 -2.98 -6.24 5.53
C ALA A 34 -2.59 -7.21 4.41
N VAL A 35 -2.50 -6.74 3.17
CA VAL A 35 -2.10 -7.58 2.02
C VAL A 35 -0.75 -8.25 2.27
N LEU A 36 0.27 -7.49 2.67
CA LEU A 36 1.61 -8.05 2.90
C LEU A 36 1.62 -9.06 4.05
N ASN A 37 0.95 -8.75 5.17
CA ASN A 37 0.93 -9.67 6.31
C ASN A 37 0.10 -10.94 6.05
N VAL A 38 -1.06 -10.82 5.38
CA VAL A 38 -1.91 -11.97 5.05
C VAL A 38 -1.22 -12.87 4.03
N LEU A 39 -0.60 -12.29 3.00
CA LEU A 39 0.16 -13.06 2.01
C LEU A 39 1.40 -13.70 2.63
N ASP A 40 2.10 -12.99 3.52
CA ASP A 40 3.22 -13.54 4.27
C ASP A 40 2.79 -14.76 5.12
N ASP A 41 1.66 -14.67 5.82
CA ASP A 41 1.12 -15.77 6.61
C ASP A 41 0.67 -16.97 5.74
N LEU A 42 0.06 -16.70 4.59
CA LEU A 42 -0.46 -17.75 3.70
C LEU A 42 0.67 -18.48 2.93
N THR A 43 1.66 -17.74 2.46
CA THR A 43 2.72 -18.27 1.58
C THR A 43 4.00 -18.63 2.31
N GLN A 44 4.22 -18.09 3.51
CA GLN A 44 5.37 -18.32 4.37
C GLN A 44 6.70 -18.24 3.58
N ASN A 45 7.34 -19.38 3.36
CA ASN A 45 8.64 -19.52 2.70
C ASN A 45 8.56 -20.10 1.28
N SER A 46 7.36 -20.17 0.71
CA SER A 46 7.14 -20.71 -0.62
C SER A 46 7.56 -19.71 -1.70
N LEU A 47 8.13 -20.22 -2.79
CA LEU A 47 8.38 -19.43 -4.00
C LEU A 47 7.08 -18.89 -4.62
N PHE A 48 5.93 -19.50 -4.30
CA PHE A 48 4.60 -19.03 -4.73
C PHE A 48 4.21 -17.66 -4.12
N LYS A 49 4.95 -17.20 -3.11
CA LYS A 49 4.82 -15.87 -2.54
C LYS A 49 4.92 -14.76 -3.58
N PHE A 50 5.86 -14.90 -4.51
CA PHE A 50 6.13 -13.91 -5.55
C PHE A 50 4.92 -13.67 -6.47
N PRO A 51 4.37 -14.69 -7.17
CA PRO A 51 3.20 -14.50 -8.02
C PRO A 51 1.95 -14.06 -7.24
N ALA A 52 1.76 -14.54 -5.99
CA ALA A 52 0.64 -14.12 -5.16
C ALA A 52 0.70 -12.62 -4.80
N MET A 53 1.90 -12.12 -4.47
CA MET A 53 2.12 -10.69 -4.23
C MET A 53 1.91 -9.87 -5.50
N LEU A 54 2.42 -10.30 -6.66
CA LEU A 54 2.18 -9.58 -7.91
C LEU A 54 0.68 -9.51 -8.27
N GLY A 55 -0.05 -10.61 -8.08
CA GLY A 55 -1.50 -10.65 -8.31
C GLY A 55 -2.27 -9.68 -7.41
N ALA A 56 -1.89 -9.57 -6.14
CA ALA A 56 -2.52 -8.64 -5.20
C ALA A 56 -2.18 -7.16 -5.48
N ALA A 57 -1.07 -6.89 -6.17
CA ALA A 57 -0.70 -5.52 -6.56
C ALA A 57 -1.69 -4.93 -7.58
N ILE A 58 -2.30 -5.76 -8.43
CA ILE A 58 -3.25 -5.32 -9.47
C ILE A 58 -4.49 -4.63 -8.87
N PRO A 59 -5.29 -5.26 -8.00
CA PRO A 59 -6.44 -4.59 -7.40
C PRO A 59 -6.04 -3.43 -6.48
N SER A 60 -4.89 -3.54 -5.81
CA SER A 60 -4.35 -2.48 -4.95
C SER A 60 -4.00 -1.22 -5.75
N ALA A 61 -3.36 -1.38 -6.91
CA ALA A 61 -3.04 -0.27 -7.81
C ALA A 61 -4.29 0.29 -8.51
N GLY A 62 -5.30 -0.56 -8.80
CA GLY A 62 -6.58 -0.13 -9.34
C GLY A 62 -7.32 0.82 -8.38
N LEU A 63 -7.40 0.44 -7.10
CA LEU A 63 -7.90 1.32 -6.04
C LEU A 63 -7.09 2.62 -5.98
N MET A 64 -5.76 2.54 -6.15
CA MET A 64 -4.91 3.73 -6.13
C MET A 64 -5.24 4.73 -7.23
N ALA A 65 -5.51 4.21 -8.43
CA ALA A 65 -5.87 5.00 -9.60
C ALA A 65 -7.28 5.59 -9.49
N VAL A 66 -8.28 4.82 -9.06
CA VAL A 66 -9.68 5.27 -8.91
C VAL A 66 -9.80 6.43 -7.92
N PHE A 67 -9.05 6.39 -6.82
CA PHE A 67 -9.07 7.44 -5.79
C PHE A 67 -8.07 8.57 -6.04
N HIS A 68 -7.37 8.58 -7.19
CA HIS A 68 -6.37 9.59 -7.56
C HIS A 68 -5.34 9.88 -6.46
N TYR A 69 -4.89 8.83 -5.74
CA TYR A 69 -3.83 9.03 -4.76
C TYR A 69 -2.51 9.41 -5.45
N LYS A 70 -1.58 10.01 -4.70
CA LYS A 70 -0.23 10.31 -5.20
C LYS A 70 0.68 9.08 -5.01
N PRO A 71 0.93 8.26 -6.06
CA PRO A 71 1.66 7.00 -5.94
C PRO A 71 3.10 7.18 -5.45
N PHE A 72 3.78 8.26 -5.80
CA PHE A 72 5.15 8.51 -5.33
C PHE A 72 5.25 8.66 -3.80
N VAL A 73 4.37 9.46 -3.20
CA VAL A 73 4.43 9.76 -1.76
C VAL A 73 4.16 8.49 -0.95
N LEU A 74 3.11 7.76 -1.33
CA LEU A 74 2.75 6.50 -0.69
C LEU A 74 3.78 5.40 -0.96
N GLY A 75 4.33 5.34 -2.18
CA GLY A 75 5.36 4.38 -2.55
C GLY A 75 6.65 4.53 -1.75
N ILE A 76 7.13 5.77 -1.57
CA ILE A 76 8.32 6.05 -0.73
C ILE A 76 8.04 5.64 0.72
N LEU A 77 6.87 6.02 1.26
CA LEU A 77 6.47 5.63 2.61
C LEU A 77 6.44 4.11 2.77
N MET A 78 5.82 3.39 1.84
CA MET A 78 5.77 1.93 1.84
C MET A 78 7.17 1.31 1.76
N CYS A 79 8.08 1.85 0.96
CA CYS A 79 9.47 1.38 0.88
C CYS A 79 10.21 1.48 2.21
N VAL A 80 10.10 2.64 2.89
CA VAL A 80 10.73 2.88 4.19
C VAL A 80 10.10 1.96 5.25
N MET A 81 8.78 1.88 5.29
CA MET A 81 8.08 1.04 6.26
C MET A 81 8.33 -0.45 6.02
N ASN A 82 8.52 -0.87 4.77
CA ASN A 82 8.80 -2.26 4.41
C ASN A 82 10.18 -2.71 4.93
N PHE A 83 11.16 -1.80 4.87
CA PHE A 83 12.48 -2.05 5.44
C PHE A 83 12.40 -2.36 6.95
N TYR A 84 11.66 -1.55 7.71
CA TYR A 84 11.46 -1.80 9.14
C TYR A 84 10.61 -3.04 9.40
N ARG A 85 9.55 -3.29 8.60
CA ARG A 85 8.71 -4.50 8.72
C ARG A 85 9.55 -5.77 8.61
N ILE A 86 10.38 -5.89 7.57
CA ILE A 86 11.15 -7.12 7.34
C ILE A 86 12.22 -7.34 8.42
N ARG A 87 12.81 -6.27 8.95
CA ARG A 87 13.71 -6.35 10.12
C ARG A 87 12.98 -6.80 11.38
N ALA A 88 11.74 -6.35 11.59
CA ALA A 88 10.94 -6.76 12.73
C ALA A 88 10.56 -8.26 12.67
N ILE A 89 10.39 -8.83 11.46
CA ILE A 89 10.05 -10.25 11.28
C ILE A 89 11.12 -11.17 11.90
N SER A 90 12.42 -10.88 11.73
CA SER A 90 13.49 -11.72 12.33
C SER A 90 13.52 -11.75 13.84
N THR A 91 12.99 -10.71 14.50
CA THR A 91 12.99 -10.58 15.97
C THR A 91 11.66 -11.03 16.57
N SER A 92 10.65 -11.26 15.74
CA SER A 92 9.29 -11.54 16.20
C SER A 92 9.11 -12.97 16.69
N GLU A 93 8.39 -13.13 17.81
CA GLU A 93 8.13 -14.45 18.40
C GLU A 93 7.23 -15.33 17.54
N LYS A 94 6.35 -14.72 16.73
CA LYS A 94 5.44 -15.41 15.80
C LYS A 94 6.18 -16.34 14.83
N TRP A 95 7.43 -16.02 14.54
CA TRP A 95 8.24 -16.75 13.58
C TRP A 95 9.41 -17.51 14.23
N LYS A 96 9.45 -17.60 15.57
CA LYS A 96 10.41 -18.45 16.30
C LYS A 96 10.20 -19.91 15.92
N GLY A 97 11.15 -20.49 15.19
CA GLY A 97 11.14 -21.89 14.77
C GLY A 97 10.93 -22.14 13.28
N VAL A 98 10.55 -21.11 12.50
CA VAL A 98 10.45 -21.20 11.03
C VAL A 98 11.74 -20.65 10.41
N LYS A 99 12.41 -21.43 9.56
CA LYS A 99 13.58 -20.97 8.78
C LYS A 99 13.13 -19.97 7.71
N ILE A 100 12.94 -18.71 8.08
CA ILE A 100 12.54 -17.66 7.11
C ILE A 100 13.72 -17.29 6.21
N ASN A 101 13.49 -17.30 4.90
CA ASN A 101 14.41 -16.71 3.94
C ASN A 101 14.14 -15.21 3.82
N GLN A 102 14.90 -14.39 4.55
CA GLN A 102 14.74 -12.94 4.55
C GLN A 102 14.86 -12.33 3.14
N SER A 103 15.75 -12.87 2.29
CA SER A 103 15.94 -12.40 0.91
C SER A 103 14.67 -12.56 0.07
N LEU A 104 13.94 -13.66 0.26
CA LEU A 104 12.67 -13.89 -0.44
C LEU A 104 11.59 -12.90 0.00
N PHE A 105 11.53 -12.58 1.30
CA PHE A 105 10.61 -11.58 1.84
C PHE A 105 10.92 -10.18 1.32
N TYR A 106 12.19 -9.82 1.23
CA TYR A 106 12.64 -8.57 0.62
C TYR A 106 12.25 -8.49 -0.85
N LEU A 107 12.63 -9.50 -1.64
CA LEU A 107 12.40 -9.50 -3.08
C LEU A 107 10.91 -9.45 -3.41
N SER A 108 10.09 -10.26 -2.74
CA SER A 108 8.64 -10.29 -2.99
C SER A 108 7.93 -9.01 -2.56
N SER A 109 8.27 -8.46 -1.39
CA SER A 109 7.62 -7.23 -0.89
C SER A 109 8.02 -6.01 -1.71
N TYR A 110 9.29 -5.89 -2.12
CA TYR A 110 9.70 -4.80 -3.00
C TYR A 110 9.12 -4.95 -4.40
N ALA A 111 9.04 -6.17 -4.94
CA ALA A 111 8.38 -6.40 -6.22
C ALA A 111 6.90 -5.99 -6.19
N TYR A 112 6.19 -6.28 -5.09
CA TYR A 112 4.84 -5.78 -4.87
C TYR A 112 4.78 -4.25 -4.93
N ILE A 113 5.62 -3.54 -4.17
CA ILE A 113 5.61 -2.08 -4.09
C ILE A 113 5.96 -1.45 -5.44
N PHE A 114 7.00 -1.96 -6.12
CA PHE A 114 7.39 -1.47 -7.44
C PHE A 114 6.30 -1.70 -8.48
N LEU A 115 5.69 -2.89 -8.50
CA LEU A 115 4.60 -3.19 -9.42
C LEU A 115 3.38 -2.31 -9.11
N LEU A 116 3.04 -2.11 -7.84
CA LEU A 116 1.93 -1.25 -7.41
C LEU A 116 2.13 0.19 -7.91
N ILE A 117 3.32 0.76 -7.74
CA ILE A 117 3.64 2.11 -8.21
C ILE A 117 3.55 2.16 -9.74
N LEU A 118 4.13 1.19 -10.44
CA LEU A 118 4.12 1.13 -11.90
C LEU A 118 2.70 1.04 -12.46
N LEU A 119 1.87 0.15 -11.90
CA LEU A 119 0.46 0.02 -12.28
C LEU A 119 -0.36 1.25 -11.91
N ALA A 120 -0.09 1.89 -10.78
CA ALA A 120 -0.77 3.12 -10.39
C ALA A 120 -0.44 4.29 -11.34
N PHE A 121 0.72 4.30 -11.98
CA PHE A 121 1.02 5.22 -13.09
C PHE A 121 0.41 4.79 -14.41
N TYR A 122 0.34 3.48 -14.65
CA TYR A 122 -0.14 2.93 -15.92
C TYR A 122 -1.67 2.97 -16.06
N PHE A 123 -2.44 2.68 -15.00
CA PHE A 123 -3.90 2.66 -15.07
C PHE A 123 -4.53 4.01 -15.46
N PRO A 124 -4.06 5.16 -14.95
CA PRO A 124 -4.52 6.45 -15.44
C PRO A 124 -4.21 6.69 -16.94
N THR A 125 -3.12 6.13 -17.46
CA THR A 125 -2.78 6.24 -18.90
C THR A 125 -3.58 5.29 -19.80
N LEU A 126 -4.21 4.28 -19.21
CA LEU A 126 -5.06 3.33 -19.93
C LEU A 126 -6.46 3.87 -20.23
N ASP A 127 -6.74 5.12 -19.82
CA ASP A 127 -7.99 5.85 -20.04
C ASP A 127 -9.20 4.91 -20.20
N LEU A 128 -9.68 4.37 -19.08
CA LEU A 128 -10.95 3.61 -19.02
C LEU A 128 -12.17 4.52 -19.34
N SER A 129 -11.93 5.75 -19.80
CA SER A 129 -12.89 6.72 -20.30
C SER A 129 -13.14 6.63 -21.82
N GLU A 130 -12.90 5.49 -22.48
CA GLU A 130 -13.57 5.20 -23.75
C GLU A 130 -14.89 4.42 -23.52
N LYS A 131 -15.96 5.22 -23.45
CA LYS A 131 -17.42 4.97 -23.52
C LYS A 131 -18.23 5.08 -22.22
#